data_AF-A0A967K3P9-F1
#
_entry.id   AF-A0A967K3P9-F1
#
_cell.length_a   1.000
_cell.length_b   1.000
_cell.length_c   1.000
_cell.angle_alpha   90.00
_cell.angle_beta   90.00
_cell.angle_gamma   90.00
#
_symmetry.space_group_name_H-M   'P 1'
#
loop_
_entity.id
_entity.type
_entity.pdbx_description
1 polymer ?
#
loop_
_entity_poly.entity_id
_entity_poly.type
_entity_poly.pdbx_seq_one_letter_code
_entity_poly.pdbx_strand_id
1 'polypeptide(L)'
;MNVGEIDTYFENYQAYLNDGEDVSTFTIENDDGITILSSGLNTNGNILTYTVEAVGTGEELNPYIRVKITATTTDSRVDVRYADFQLRDESVGN
;
A
#
# COMPACT_ATOMS: atom_id res chain seq x y z
N MET A 1 -1.08 -10.68 -7.30
CA MET A 1 -1.34 -11.35 -6.03
C MET A 1 -2.39 -12.41 -6.27
N ASN A 2 -2.10 -13.64 -5.88
CA ASN A 2 -3.08 -14.71 -5.91
C ASN A 2 -4.09 -14.51 -4.77
N VAL A 3 -5.35 -14.88 -4.95
CA VAL A 3 -6.34 -14.81 -3.85
C VAL A 3 -5.86 -15.68 -2.68
N GLY A 4 -5.87 -15.11 -1.48
CA GLY A 4 -5.31 -15.69 -0.25
C GLY A 4 -3.82 -15.42 -0.03
N GLU A 5 -3.12 -14.81 -1.00
CA GLU A 5 -1.73 -14.40 -0.84
C GLU A 5 -1.62 -13.21 0.11
N ILE A 6 -0.61 -13.25 0.98
CA ILE A 6 -0.28 -12.19 1.94
C ILE A 6 1.14 -11.72 1.64
N ASP A 7 1.27 -10.45 1.26
CA ASP A 7 2.54 -9.83 0.92
C ASP A 7 2.80 -8.57 1.75
N THR A 8 4.08 -8.27 1.98
CA THR A 8 4.51 -7.05 2.67
C THR A 8 5.27 -6.14 1.72
N TYR A 9 4.88 -4.87 1.71
CA TYR A 9 5.39 -3.83 0.83
C TYR A 9 6.03 -2.69 1.62
N PHE A 10 6.94 -1.97 0.96
CA PHE A 10 7.72 -0.90 1.56
C PHE A 10 7.74 0.33 0.66
N GLU A 11 7.41 1.48 1.24
CA GLU A 11 7.47 2.78 0.58
C GLU A 11 8.53 3.66 1.24
N ASN A 12 9.55 4.05 0.48
CA ASN A 12 10.59 4.95 0.96
C ASN A 12 10.27 6.40 0.56
N TYR A 13 10.13 7.29 1.54
CA TYR A 13 9.84 8.71 1.33
C TYR A 13 11.07 9.62 1.36
N GLN A 14 12.28 9.10 1.62
CA GLN A 14 13.48 9.91 1.81
C GLN A 14 13.79 10.83 0.61
N ALA A 15 13.52 10.37 -0.62
CA ALA A 15 13.75 11.17 -1.82
C ALA A 15 12.73 12.32 -2.01
N TYR A 16 11.60 12.28 -1.31
CA TYR A 16 10.55 13.31 -1.36
C TYR A 16 10.71 14.39 -0.28
N LEU A 17 11.42 14.06 0.79
CA LEU A 17 11.58 14.93 1.96
C LEU A 17 12.64 16.00 1.73
N ASN A 18 12.39 17.20 2.23
CA ASN A 18 13.42 18.23 2.34
C ASN A 18 14.32 17.95 3.54
N ASP A 19 15.44 18.67 3.61
CA ASP A 19 16.36 18.53 4.74
C ASP A 19 15.68 18.90 6.06
N GLY A 20 15.78 18.01 7.06
CA GLY A 20 15.15 18.15 8.37
C GLY A 20 13.64 17.82 8.42
N GLU A 21 13.05 17.34 7.32
CA GLU A 21 11.64 16.98 7.25
C GLU A 21 11.43 15.47 7.37
N ASP A 22 10.41 15.07 8.12
CA ASP A 22 10.01 13.68 8.29
C ASP A 22 8.55 13.48 7.90
N VAL A 23 8.16 12.23 7.65
CA VAL A 23 6.74 11.85 7.56
C VAL A 23 6.16 11.87 8.97
N SER A 24 5.13 12.69 9.20
CA SER A 24 4.48 12.85 10.50
C SER A 24 3.30 11.90 10.68
N THR A 25 2.48 11.75 9.63
CA THR A 25 1.29 10.92 9.63
C THR A 25 1.06 10.30 8.25
N PHE A 26 0.31 9.21 8.20
CA PHE A 26 -0.09 8.60 6.94
C PHE A 26 -1.48 7.99 7.05
N THR A 27 -2.14 7.84 5.91
CA THR A 27 -3.34 7.02 5.75
C THR A 27 -3.13 6.03 4.60
N ILE A 28 -3.78 4.87 4.72
CA ILE A 28 -3.83 3.87 3.65
C ILE A 28 -5.31 3.62 3.36
N GLU A 29 -5.67 3.77 2.09
CA GLU A 29 -6.98 3.44 1.54
C GLU A 29 -6.77 2.31 0.53
N ASN A 30 -7.73 1.40 0.42
CA ASN A 30 -7.66 0.27 -0.48
C ASN A 30 -8.98 0.09 -1.24
N ASP A 31 -8.86 -0.35 -2.49
CA ASP A 31 -10.02 -0.79 -3.27
C ASP A 31 -10.53 -2.14 -2.75
N ASP A 32 -11.76 -2.50 -3.16
CA ASP A 32 -12.33 -3.81 -2.89
C ASP A 32 -11.46 -4.93 -3.49
N GLY A 33 -11.40 -6.07 -2.81
CA GLY A 33 -10.59 -7.22 -3.22
C GLY A 33 -9.21 -7.32 -2.55
N ILE A 34 -8.81 -6.33 -1.77
CA ILE A 34 -7.64 -6.39 -0.88
C ILE A 34 -8.03 -5.96 0.53
N THR A 35 -7.27 -6.45 1.51
CA THR A 35 -7.37 -6.02 2.90
C THR A 35 -6.00 -5.60 3.41
N ILE A 36 -5.92 -4.43 4.06
CA ILE A 36 -4.72 -4.02 4.78
C ILE A 36 -4.71 -4.69 6.15
N LEU A 37 -3.82 -5.67 6.34
CA LEU A 37 -3.71 -6.42 7.59
C LEU A 37 -2.94 -5.66 8.65
N SER A 38 -1.87 -4.97 8.24
CA SER A 38 -1.06 -4.15 9.12
C SER A 38 -0.41 -3.02 8.36
N SER A 39 -0.12 -1.93 9.07
CA SER A 39 0.70 -0.85 8.54
C SER A 39 1.45 -0.15 9.66
N GLY A 40 2.60 0.43 9.32
CA GLY A 40 3.43 1.16 10.25
C GLY A 40 4.43 2.06 9.55
N LEU A 41 4.84 3.12 10.23
CA LEU A 41 5.85 4.05 9.76
C LEU A 41 7.09 3.94 10.65
N ASN A 42 8.24 3.65 10.05
CA ASN A 42 9.53 3.85 10.68
C ASN A 42 10.00 5.28 10.42
N THR A 43 9.81 6.15 11.42
CA THR A 43 10.19 7.56 11.34
C THR A 43 11.69 7.75 11.18
N ASN A 44 12.52 6.85 11.72
CA ASN A 44 14.00 6.96 11.64
C ASN A 44 14.59 6.62 10.26
N GLY A 45 13.75 6.33 9.28
CA GLY A 45 14.17 6.21 7.88
C GLY A 45 13.10 6.65 6.87
N ASN A 46 11.98 7.21 7.35
CA ASN A 46 10.83 7.58 6.54
C ASN A 46 10.37 6.44 5.60
N ILE A 47 10.35 5.22 6.15
CA ILE A 47 9.91 4.00 5.45
C ILE A 47 8.56 3.59 6.02
N LEU A 48 7.55 3.56 5.17
CA LEU A 48 6.24 3.00 5.50
C LEU A 48 6.20 1.55 5.06
N THR A 49 5.80 0.66 5.97
CA THR A 49 5.62 -0.76 5.73
C THR A 49 4.14 -1.09 5.85
N TYR A 50 3.61 -1.88 4.93
CA TYR A 50 2.23 -2.35 4.99
C TYR A 50 2.11 -3.77 4.45
N THR A 51 1.21 -4.54 5.08
CA THR A 51 0.91 -5.92 4.68
C THR A 51 -0.48 -5.98 4.09
N VAL A 52 -0.59 -6.59 2.92
CA VAL A 52 -1.83 -6.72 2.16
C VAL A 52 -2.16 -8.19 1.99
N GLU A 53 -3.44 -8.53 2.18
CA GLU A 53 -4.02 -9.81 1.78
C GLU A 53 -4.92 -9.61 0.56
N ALA A 54 -4.76 -10.46 -0.45
CA ALA A 54 -5.68 -10.54 -1.58
C ALA A 54 -6.93 -11.34 -1.17
N VAL A 55 -8.08 -10.69 -1.11
CA VAL A 55 -9.36 -11.29 -0.66
C VAL A 55 -10.46 -11.27 -1.72
N GLY A 56 -10.19 -10.70 -2.91
CA GLY A 56 -11.17 -10.54 -3.98
C GLY A 56 -11.68 -11.86 -4.56
N THR A 57 -12.90 -11.86 -5.09
CA THR A 57 -13.54 -13.05 -5.66
C THR A 57 -14.40 -12.70 -6.88
N GLY A 58 -14.07 -13.21 -8.06
CA GLY A 58 -14.90 -12.99 -9.24
C GLY A 58 -14.55 -11.70 -9.98
N GLU A 59 -15.40 -10.67 -9.97
CA GLU A 59 -15.24 -9.48 -10.81
C GLU A 59 -13.97 -8.67 -10.48
N GLU A 60 -13.48 -8.71 -9.23
CA GLU A 60 -12.26 -8.05 -8.78
C GLU A 60 -10.97 -8.74 -9.28
N LEU A 61 -11.06 -9.89 -9.93
CA LEU A 61 -9.92 -10.58 -10.56
C LEU A 61 -9.48 -9.94 -11.88
N ASN A 62 -10.31 -9.05 -12.46
CA ASN A 62 -10.11 -8.53 -13.81
C ASN A 62 -9.91 -7.01 -13.93
N PRO A 63 -9.95 -6.19 -12.86
CA PRO A 63 -9.32 -4.88 -12.85
C PRO A 63 -7.98 -4.86 -12.09
N TYR A 64 -7.15 -3.86 -12.40
CA TYR A 64 -6.13 -3.42 -11.45
C TYR A 64 -6.84 -2.79 -10.26
N ILE A 65 -6.54 -3.29 -9.07
CA ILE A 65 -7.00 -2.73 -7.81
C ILE A 65 -5.86 -1.95 -7.16
N ARG A 66 -6.18 -0.99 -6.31
CA ARG A 66 -5.21 -0.01 -5.85
C ARG A 66 -5.17 0.12 -4.34
N VAL A 67 -3.96 0.26 -3.83
CA VAL A 67 -3.71 0.87 -2.52
C VAL A 67 -3.27 2.29 -2.74
N LYS A 68 -3.95 3.24 -2.09
CA LYS A 68 -3.58 4.65 -2.06
C LYS A 68 -2.98 4.97 -0.70
N ILE A 69 -1.80 5.55 -0.71
CA ILE A 69 -1.08 5.97 0.50
C ILE A 69 -0.98 7.48 0.46
N THR A 70 -1.48 8.13 1.50
CA THR A 70 -1.35 9.58 1.67
C THR A 70 -0.45 9.84 2.85
N ALA A 71 0.75 10.38 2.62
CA ALA A 71 1.71 10.73 3.66
C ALA A 71 1.73 12.24 3.86
N THR A 72 1.63 12.70 5.11
CA THR A 72 1.78 14.10 5.47
C THR A 72 3.07 14.29 6.24
N THR A 73 3.85 15.28 5.87
CA THR A 73 5.14 15.58 6.51
C THR A 73 4.98 16.42 7.77
N THR A 74 6.07 16.64 8.51
CA THR A 74 6.11 17.57 9.65
C THR A 74 5.80 19.01 9.24
N ASP A 75 6.07 19.38 7.99
CA ASP A 75 5.83 20.71 7.43
C ASP A 75 4.47 20.80 6.69
N SER A 76 3.58 19.82 6.91
CA SER A 76 2.25 19.74 6.30
C SER A 76 2.24 19.60 4.77
N ARG A 77 3.36 19.20 4.15
CA ARG A 77 3.36 18.79 2.74
C ARG A 77 2.71 17.42 2.64
N VAL A 78 2.00 17.17 1.55
CA VAL A 78 1.30 15.90 1.31
C VAL A 78 1.92 15.21 0.09
N ASP A 79 2.27 13.94 0.22
CA ASP A 79 2.60 13.04 -0.88
C ASP A 79 1.50 11.98 -1.03
N VAL A 80 1.15 11.66 -2.27
CA VAL A 80 0.18 10.59 -2.57
C VAL A 80 0.84 9.58 -3.48
N ARG A 81 0.85 8.32 -3.04
CA ARG A 81 1.36 7.19 -3.81
C ARG A 81 0.27 6.18 -4.07
N TYR A 82 0.44 5.47 -5.17
CA TYR A 82 -0.44 4.41 -5.60
C TYR A 82 0.38 3.14 -5.82
N ALA A 83 -0.05 2.05 -5.21
CA ALA A 83 0.43 0.72 -5.50
C ALA A 83 -0.70 -0.04 -6.20
N ASP A 84 -0.47 -0.43 -7.45
CA ASP A 84 -1.44 -1.15 -8.27
C ASP A 84 -1.16 -2.65 -8.19
N PHE A 85 -2.21 -3.43 -7.89
CA PHE A 85 -2.15 -4.88 -7.80
C PHE A 85 -3.07 -5.50 -8.85
N GLN A 86 -2.64 -6.62 -9.41
CA GLN A 86 -3.48 -7.50 -10.21
C GLN A 86 -3.81 -8.73 -9.38
N LEU A 87 -5.09 -8.97 -9.12
CA LEU A 87 -5.54 -10.20 -8.47
C LEU A 87 -5.61 -11.34 -9.48
N ARG A 88 -5.30 -12.56 -9.02
CA ARG A 88 -5.40 -13.78 -9.80
C ARG A 88 -6.01 -14.88 -8.94
N ASP A 89 -6.85 -15.70 -9.53
CA ASP A 89 -7.40 -16.86 -8.86
C ASP A 89 -6.62 -18.10 -9.32
N GLU A 90 -5.91 -18.75 -8.39
CA GLU A 90 -5.19 -19.99 -8.68
C GLU A 90 -6.14 -21.19 -8.86
N SER A 91 -7.41 -21.10 -8.45
CA SER A 91 -8.38 -22.18 -8.65
C SER A 91 -8.80 -22.36 -10.11
N VAL A 92 -8.39 -21.44 -11.00
CA VAL A 92 -8.65 -21.52 -12.46
C VAL A 92 -7.50 -22.20 -13.23
N GLY A 93 -6.52 -22.79 -12.54
CA GLY A 93 -5.36 -23.46 -13.13
C GLY A 93 -5.40 -24.99 -13.06
N ASN A 94 -5.93 -25.62 -14.14
CA ASN A 94 -5.90 -27.05 -14.55
C ASN A 94 -6.55 -28.12 -13.65
#